data_AF-A0A936IVP8-F1
#
_entry.id   AF-A0A936IVP8-F1
#
_cell.length_a   1.000
_cell.length_b   1.000
_cell.length_c   1.000
_cell.angle_alpha   90.00
_cell.angle_beta   90.00
_cell.angle_gamma   90.00
#
_symmetry.space_group_name_H-M   'P 1'
#
loop_
_entity.id
_entity.type
_entity.pdbx_description
1 polymer ?
#
loop_
_entity_poly.entity_id
_entity_poly.type
_entity_poly.pdbx_seq_one_letter_code
_entity_poly.pdbx_strand_id
1 'polypeptide(L)'
;MIPSKPENIASCSTSDISAYVDGELSADESERLETHFSVCIPCRTELNRQKNFLNFLDASLESESDELPPDFTKKIVTKAESGVRGLRDGREWTNAAAICIVMLIAAAGVFFSTGSFDPYTRVVSVFDRVLAVSTAAVHFVYSVALSIAIVVKTLTHNVSSRPMLWLAAAICIGAMFFIARRLVRDRGPRGI
;
A
#
# COMPACT_ATOMS: atom_id res chain seq x y z
N MET A 1 -18.34 -38.67 -20.84
CA MET A 1 -18.76 -37.28 -20.56
C MET A 1 -17.58 -36.59 -19.92
N ILE A 2 -16.92 -35.59 -20.51
CA ILE A 2 -17.43 -34.41 -21.23
C ILE A 2 -16.65 -34.26 -22.55
N PRO A 3 -17.31 -34.07 -23.69
CA PRO A 3 -16.61 -33.83 -24.95
C PRO A 3 -15.98 -32.43 -24.95
N SER A 4 -14.67 -32.38 -25.18
CA SER A 4 -13.92 -31.15 -25.43
C SER A 4 -14.54 -30.41 -26.61
N LYS A 5 -15.08 -29.22 -26.32
CA LYS A 5 -15.71 -28.29 -27.25
C LYS A 5 -14.82 -28.09 -28.49
N PRO A 6 -15.36 -28.19 -29.72
CA PRO A 6 -14.57 -27.97 -30.92
C PRO A 6 -14.21 -26.48 -30.98
N GLU A 7 -12.92 -26.17 -30.84
CA GLU A 7 -12.38 -24.82 -30.84
C GLU A 7 -12.32 -24.30 -32.29
N ASN A 8 -13.51 -24.00 -32.78
CA ASN A 8 -13.81 -23.55 -34.13
C ASN A 8 -13.53 -22.05 -34.21
N ILE A 9 -12.37 -21.63 -34.76
CA ILE A 9 -12.11 -20.42 -35.60
C ILE A 9 -12.58 -19.04 -35.05
N ALA A 10 -13.22 -18.96 -33.89
CA ALA A 10 -14.15 -17.87 -33.56
C ALA A 10 -13.74 -16.98 -32.38
N SER A 11 -12.53 -17.10 -31.84
CA SER A 11 -12.04 -16.13 -30.85
C SER A 11 -10.76 -15.45 -31.32
N CYS A 12 -10.91 -14.61 -32.35
CA CYS A 12 -9.92 -13.58 -32.64
C CYS A 12 -10.00 -12.52 -31.52
N SER A 13 -9.34 -12.76 -30.39
CA SER A 13 -9.27 -11.81 -29.29
C SER A 13 -8.19 -10.77 -29.60
N THR A 14 -8.59 -9.51 -29.83
CA THR A 14 -7.63 -8.41 -30.01
C THR A 14 -6.76 -8.20 -28.76
N SER A 15 -7.29 -8.53 -27.58
CA SER A 15 -6.57 -8.43 -26.31
C SER A 15 -5.39 -9.39 -26.23
N ASP A 16 -5.51 -10.57 -26.84
CA ASP A 16 -4.45 -11.59 -26.81
C ASP A 16 -3.31 -11.18 -27.76
N ILE A 17 -3.65 -10.48 -28.87
CA ILE A 17 -2.66 -9.94 -29.81
C ILE A 17 -1.82 -8.84 -29.13
N SER A 18 -2.45 -7.93 -28.38
CA SER A 18 -1.70 -6.91 -27.63
C SER A 18 -0.84 -7.54 -26.53
N ALA A 19 -1.38 -8.49 -25.76
CA ALA A 19 -0.61 -9.20 -24.74
C ALA A 19 0.60 -9.96 -25.33
N TYR A 20 0.44 -10.51 -26.54
CA TYR A 20 1.55 -11.12 -27.29
C TYR A 20 2.62 -10.10 -27.68
N VAL A 21 2.22 -8.92 -28.15
CA VAL A 21 3.15 -7.83 -28.52
C VAL A 21 3.91 -7.30 -27.31
N ASP A 22 3.24 -7.18 -26.16
CA ASP A 22 3.82 -6.71 -24.91
C ASP A 22 4.67 -7.79 -24.19
N GLY A 23 4.60 -9.05 -24.65
CA GLY A 23 5.33 -10.18 -24.06
C GLY A 23 4.76 -10.68 -22.73
N GLU A 24 3.47 -10.44 -22.47
CA GLU A 24 2.80 -10.80 -21.21
C GLU A 24 2.23 -12.23 -21.21
N LEU A 25 2.23 -12.91 -22.37
CA LEU A 25 1.72 -14.28 -22.50
C LEU A 25 2.72 -15.33 -22.00
N SER A 26 2.20 -16.45 -21.49
CA SER A 26 3.04 -17.62 -21.21
C SER A 26 3.57 -18.24 -22.52
N ALA A 27 4.59 -19.10 -22.40
CA ALA A 27 5.19 -19.77 -23.56
C ALA A 27 4.16 -20.61 -24.34
N ASP A 28 3.33 -21.38 -23.63
CA ASP A 28 2.29 -22.24 -24.22
C ASP A 28 1.22 -21.42 -24.96
N GLU A 29 0.83 -20.27 -24.40
CA GLU A 29 -0.16 -19.37 -25.01
C GLU A 29 0.40 -18.67 -26.26
N SER A 30 1.68 -18.27 -26.21
CA SER A 30 2.37 -17.64 -27.33
C SER A 30 2.48 -18.59 -28.52
N GLU A 31 2.86 -19.85 -28.30
CA GLU A 31 2.94 -20.88 -29.36
C GLU A 31 1.57 -21.14 -30.01
N ARG A 32 0.51 -21.17 -29.19
CA ARG A 32 -0.88 -21.28 -29.67
C ARG A 32 -1.25 -20.11 -30.58
N LEU A 33 -0.89 -18.89 -30.18
CA LEU A 33 -1.19 -17.68 -30.93
C LEU A 33 -0.39 -17.60 -32.23
N GLU A 34 0.88 -18.01 -32.22
CA GLU A 34 1.71 -18.12 -33.43
C GLU A 34 1.11 -19.10 -34.44
N THR A 35 0.65 -20.26 -33.96
CA THR A 35 -0.09 -21.22 -34.79
C THR A 35 -1.35 -20.58 -35.37
N HIS A 36 -2.09 -19.80 -34.58
CA HIS A 36 -3.27 -19.08 -35.06
C HIS A 36 -2.93 -18.02 -36.12
N PHE A 37 -1.86 -17.24 -35.96
CA PHE A 37 -1.41 -16.24 -36.93
C PHE A 37 -1.01 -16.84 -38.29
N SER A 38 -0.58 -18.10 -38.30
CA SER A 38 -0.24 -18.81 -39.55
C SER A 38 -1.47 -19.07 -40.44
N VAL A 39 -2.65 -19.19 -39.84
CA VAL A 39 -3.91 -19.54 -40.55
C VAL A 39 -4.87 -18.34 -40.65
N CYS A 40 -4.87 -17.45 -39.66
CA CYS A 40 -5.82 -16.34 -39.56
C CYS A 40 -5.26 -15.03 -40.12
N ILE A 41 -5.64 -14.68 -41.35
CA ILE A 41 -5.24 -13.43 -42.03
C ILE A 41 -5.63 -12.17 -41.23
N PRO A 42 -6.85 -12.05 -40.67
CA PRO A 42 -7.23 -10.88 -39.86
C PRO A 42 -6.30 -10.65 -38.66
N CYS A 43 -6.04 -11.68 -37.86
CA CYS A 43 -5.17 -11.58 -36.68
C CYS A 43 -3.73 -11.25 -37.05
N ARG A 44 -3.20 -11.83 -38.13
CA ARG A 44 -1.87 -11.49 -38.65
C ARG A 44 -1.78 -10.03 -39.12
N THR A 45 -2.86 -9.53 -39.72
CA THR A 45 -2.92 -8.13 -40.18
C THR A 45 -2.93 -7.18 -38.98
N GLU A 46 -3.69 -7.50 -37.94
CA GLU A 46 -3.73 -6.72 -36.70
C GLU A 46 -2.37 -6.75 -35.97
N LEU A 47 -1.74 -7.92 -35.85
CA LEU A 47 -0.39 -8.06 -35.28
C LEU A 47 0.61 -7.14 -36.00
N ASN A 48 0.61 -7.15 -37.33
CA ASN A 48 1.50 -6.30 -38.12
C ASN A 48 1.19 -4.82 -37.93
N ARG A 49 -0.09 -4.44 -37.77
CA ARG A 49 -0.48 -3.06 -37.50
C ARG A 49 0.09 -2.58 -36.16
N GLN A 50 -0.02 -3.39 -35.11
CA GLN A 50 0.52 -3.06 -33.79
C GLN A 50 2.05 -2.97 -33.80
N LYS A 51 2.73 -3.93 -34.45
CA LYS A 51 4.20 -3.89 -34.63
C LYS A 51 4.66 -2.66 -35.42
N ASN A 52 3.97 -2.29 -36.49
CA ASN A 52 4.29 -1.11 -37.26
C ASN A 52 4.09 0.18 -36.47
N PHE A 53 3.08 0.22 -35.61
CA PHE A 53 2.85 1.35 -34.71
C PHE A 53 4.00 1.49 -33.69
N LEU A 54 4.46 0.39 -33.08
CA LEU A 54 5.62 0.41 -32.20
C LEU A 54 6.90 0.86 -32.92
N ASN A 55 7.18 0.31 -34.10
CA ASN A 55 8.32 0.73 -34.91
C ASN A 55 8.27 2.24 -35.25
N PHE A 56 7.07 2.79 -35.48
CA PHE A 56 6.90 4.22 -35.71
C PHE A 56 7.17 5.05 -34.46
N LEU A 57 6.73 4.59 -33.28
CA LEU A 57 7.04 5.24 -32.01
C LEU A 57 8.54 5.22 -31.74
N ASP A 58 9.19 4.07 -31.92
CA ASP A 58 10.64 3.92 -31.73
C ASP A 58 11.41 4.86 -32.66
N ALA A 59 11.05 4.90 -33.95
CA ALA A 59 11.67 5.82 -34.89
C ALA A 59 11.44 7.31 -34.54
N SER A 60 10.26 7.65 -34.02
CA SER A 60 9.97 9.02 -33.57
C SER A 60 10.80 9.38 -32.33
N LEU A 61 10.97 8.45 -31.39
CA LEU A 61 11.74 8.66 -30.16
C LEU A 61 13.25 8.72 -30.43
N GLU A 62 13.76 7.89 -31.34
CA GLU A 62 15.17 7.94 -31.76
C GLU A 62 15.51 9.26 -32.45
N SER A 63 14.58 9.85 -33.20
CA SER A 63 14.78 11.16 -33.84
C SER A 63 14.93 12.33 -32.86
N GLU A 64 14.42 12.18 -31.63
CA GLU A 64 14.56 13.13 -30.52
C GLU A 64 15.66 12.74 -29.52
N SER A 65 16.43 11.68 -29.78
CA SER A 65 17.50 11.22 -28.88
C SER A 65 18.75 12.10 -28.94
N ASP A 66 18.59 13.38 -28.57
CA ASP A 66 19.69 14.16 -28.00
C ASP A 66 20.22 13.39 -26.78
N GLU A 67 21.55 13.32 -26.64
CA GLU A 67 22.23 12.63 -25.53
C GLU A 67 21.55 12.96 -24.19
N LEU A 68 21.12 11.91 -23.48
CA LEU A 68 20.42 12.07 -22.20
C LEU A 68 21.24 12.98 -21.29
N PRO A 69 20.70 14.15 -20.85
CA PRO A 69 21.47 15.07 -20.03
C PRO A 69 21.98 14.34 -18.78
N PRO A 70 23.23 14.58 -18.35
CA PRO A 70 23.82 13.87 -17.21
C PRO A 70 23.02 14.02 -15.91
N ASP A 71 22.19 15.05 -15.82
CA ASP A 71 21.29 15.31 -14.69
C ASP A 71 19.87 14.73 -14.85
N PHE A 72 19.55 13.98 -15.91
CA PHE A 72 18.21 13.47 -16.17
C PHE A 72 17.70 12.58 -15.04
N THR A 73 18.51 11.61 -14.60
CA THR A 73 18.18 10.73 -13.46
C THR A 73 17.95 11.54 -12.20
N LYS A 74 18.80 12.54 -11.93
CA LYS A 74 18.66 13.41 -10.77
C LYS A 74 17.37 14.23 -10.82
N LYS A 75 17.02 14.78 -12.00
CA LYS A 75 15.78 15.53 -12.22
C LYS A 75 14.54 14.65 -12.08
N ILE A 76 14.55 13.42 -12.61
CA ILE A 76 13.44 12.48 -12.47
C ILE A 76 13.27 12.03 -11.03
N VAL A 77 14.33 11.63 -10.34
CA VAL A 77 14.27 11.21 -8.94
C VAL A 77 13.75 12.36 -8.08
N THR A 78 14.28 13.57 -8.25
CA THR A 78 13.80 14.75 -7.51
C THR A 78 12.35 15.06 -7.81
N LYS A 79 11.91 14.94 -9.07
CA LYS A 79 10.52 15.19 -9.47
C LYS A 79 9.56 14.10 -9.01
N ALA A 80 10.01 12.84 -8.98
CA ALA A 80 9.24 11.72 -8.46
C ALA A 80 9.09 11.86 -6.94
N GLU A 81 10.17 12.10 -6.20
CA GLU A 81 10.15 12.29 -4.73
C GLU A 81 9.34 13.52 -4.30
N SER A 82 9.44 14.63 -5.04
CA SER A 82 8.65 15.84 -4.76
C SER A 82 7.20 15.73 -5.25
N GLY A 83 6.96 14.95 -6.32
CA GLY A 83 5.65 14.75 -6.95
C GLY A 83 4.71 13.84 -6.17
N VAL A 84 5.20 13.02 -5.23
CA VAL A 84 4.32 12.18 -4.38
C VAL A 84 3.51 12.99 -3.37
N ARG A 85 3.77 14.30 -3.23
CA ARG A 85 2.92 15.20 -2.41
C ARG A 85 1.56 15.53 -3.04
N GLY A 86 1.31 15.13 -4.30
CA GLY A 86 0.06 15.35 -5.01
C GLY A 86 -1.10 14.40 -4.66
N LEU A 87 -0.84 13.27 -4.00
CA LEU A 87 -1.89 12.30 -3.59
C LEU A 87 -2.63 12.69 -2.31
N ARG A 88 -2.38 13.90 -1.78
CA ARG A 88 -3.03 14.38 -0.56
C ARG A 88 -3.61 15.76 -0.77
N ASP A 89 -4.39 15.89 -1.84
CA ASP A 89 -5.17 17.09 -2.04
C ASP A 89 -6.26 17.14 -0.97
N GLY A 90 -6.32 18.22 -0.18
CA GLY A 90 -7.22 18.31 0.97
C GLY A 90 -8.70 18.15 0.60
N ARG A 91 -9.02 18.42 -0.67
CA ARG A 91 -10.36 18.29 -1.26
C ARG A 91 -10.73 16.83 -1.58
N GLU A 92 -9.76 15.94 -1.79
CA GLU A 92 -10.02 14.51 -1.99
C GLU A 92 -10.38 13.82 -0.68
N TRP A 93 -9.74 14.23 0.43
CA TRP A 93 -10.07 13.68 1.75
C TRP A 93 -11.50 14.03 2.19
N THR A 94 -11.98 15.24 1.88
CA THR A 94 -13.36 15.63 2.15
C THR A 94 -14.36 14.83 1.30
N ASN A 95 -14.02 14.55 0.04
CA ASN A 95 -14.87 13.76 -0.84
C ASN A 95 -14.92 12.28 -0.40
N ALA A 96 -13.79 11.70 -0.03
CA ALA A 96 -13.72 10.34 0.50
C ALA A 96 -14.51 10.20 1.81
N ALA A 97 -14.37 11.16 2.73
CA ALA A 97 -15.12 11.18 3.98
C ALA A 97 -16.64 11.29 3.74
N ALA A 98 -17.07 12.14 2.79
CA ALA A 98 -18.48 12.27 2.44
C ALA A 98 -19.07 10.95 1.90
N ILE A 99 -18.34 10.25 1.02
CA ILE A 99 -18.77 8.94 0.48
C ILE A 99 -18.88 7.90 1.60
N CYS A 100 -17.92 7.84 2.52
CA CYS A 100 -17.96 6.92 3.66
C CYS A 100 -19.15 7.20 4.59
N ILE A 101 -19.45 8.47 4.86
CA ILE A 101 -20.60 8.87 5.69
C ILE A 101 -21.91 8.48 5.01
N VAL A 102 -22.03 8.74 3.70
CA VAL A 102 -23.22 8.34 2.94
C VAL A 102 -23.41 6.83 2.94
N MET A 103 -22.35 6.04 2.76
CA MET A 103 -22.43 4.57 2.86
C MET A 103 -22.87 4.10 4.25
N LEU A 104 -22.35 4.71 5.33
CA LEU A 104 -22.74 4.37 6.70
C LEU A 104 -24.21 4.70 6.97
N ILE A 105 -24.69 5.85 6.52
CA ILE A 105 -26.09 6.24 6.65
C ILE A 105 -27.00 5.32 5.84
N ALA A 106 -26.61 4.98 4.61
CA ALA A 106 -27.35 4.05 3.76
C ALA A 106 -27.42 2.65 4.39
N ALA A 107 -26.30 2.14 4.91
CA ALA A 107 -26.26 0.88 5.63
C ALA A 107 -27.20 0.92 6.85
N ALA A 108 -27.09 1.95 7.68
CA ALA A 108 -27.95 2.13 8.85
C ALA A 108 -29.45 2.21 8.47
N GLY A 109 -29.79 2.88 7.37
CA GLY A 109 -31.15 2.97 6.84
C GLY A 109 -31.70 1.61 6.38
N VAL A 110 -30.88 0.80 5.70
CA VAL A 110 -31.25 -0.57 5.32
C VAL A 110 -31.52 -1.41 6.57
N PHE A 111 -30.64 -1.35 7.57
CA PHE A 111 -30.82 -2.04 8.86
C PHE A 111 -32.08 -1.59 9.61
N PHE A 112 -32.49 -0.32 9.48
CA PHE A 112 -33.70 0.22 10.10
C PHE A 112 -34.99 -0.19 9.34
N SER A 113 -34.91 -0.34 8.01
CA SER A 113 -36.05 -0.68 7.16
C SER A 113 -36.44 -2.17 7.20
N THR A 114 -35.48 -3.05 7.48
CA THR A 114 -35.75 -4.47 7.72
C THR A 114 -36.30 -4.61 9.15
N GLY A 115 -37.60 -4.35 9.31
CA GLY A 115 -38.35 -4.31 10.57
C GLY A 115 -38.43 -5.65 11.31
N SER A 116 -37.30 -6.19 11.72
CA SER A 116 -37.19 -7.29 12.66
C SER A 116 -35.98 -7.01 13.54
N PHE A 117 -36.19 -7.06 14.85
CA PHE A 117 -35.26 -6.80 15.96
C PHE A 117 -35.37 -5.42 16.60
N ASP A 118 -35.67 -5.49 17.91
CA ASP A 118 -35.77 -4.42 18.89
C ASP A 118 -34.48 -3.56 18.91
N PRO A 119 -34.48 -2.35 18.31
CA PRO A 119 -33.28 -1.55 18.06
C PRO A 119 -32.62 -1.07 19.37
N TYR A 120 -33.38 -1.03 20.46
CA TYR A 120 -32.88 -0.61 21.76
C TYR A 120 -31.84 -1.58 22.32
N THR A 121 -32.07 -2.89 22.26
CA THR A 121 -31.18 -3.88 22.89
C THR A 121 -29.85 -4.02 22.14
N ARG A 122 -29.85 -3.88 20.81
CA ARG A 122 -28.65 -4.04 19.99
C ARG A 122 -27.76 -2.80 20.00
N VAL A 123 -28.35 -1.59 19.98
CA VAL A 123 -27.59 -0.34 20.14
C VAL A 123 -26.97 -0.25 21.53
N VAL A 124 -27.71 -0.60 22.59
CA VAL A 124 -27.16 -0.68 23.95
C VAL A 124 -26.01 -1.69 24.02
N SER A 125 -26.13 -2.86 23.38
CA SER A 125 -25.05 -3.86 23.40
C SER A 125 -23.75 -3.41 22.69
N VAL A 126 -23.86 -2.57 21.66
CA VAL A 126 -22.68 -1.98 21.00
C VAL A 126 -22.11 -0.88 21.87
N PHE A 127 -22.95 -0.03 22.47
CA PHE A 127 -22.52 0.99 23.42
C PHE A 127 -21.82 0.38 24.64
N ASP A 128 -22.35 -0.71 25.20
CA ASP A 128 -21.74 -1.42 26.32
C ASP A 128 -20.38 -2.00 25.95
N ARG A 129 -20.22 -2.54 24.74
CA ARG A 129 -18.93 -3.04 24.25
C ARG A 129 -17.92 -1.91 24.06
N VAL A 130 -18.35 -0.78 23.51
CA VAL A 130 -17.50 0.41 23.34
C VAL A 130 -17.11 1.00 24.69
N LEU A 131 -18.05 1.09 25.63
CA LEU A 131 -17.80 1.55 27.00
C LEU A 131 -16.89 0.60 27.78
N ALA A 132 -17.03 -0.71 27.61
CA ALA A 132 -16.14 -1.69 28.23
C ALA A 132 -14.70 -1.55 27.71
N VAL A 133 -14.53 -1.41 26.38
CA VAL A 133 -13.21 -1.22 25.76
C VAL A 133 -12.59 0.11 26.16
N SER A 134 -13.38 1.20 26.15
CA SER A 134 -12.88 2.53 26.54
C SER A 134 -12.50 2.58 28.02
N THR A 135 -13.31 1.99 28.90
CA THR A 135 -13.02 1.90 30.34
C THR A 135 -11.77 1.07 30.58
N ALA A 136 -11.61 -0.06 29.88
CA ALA A 136 -10.39 -0.87 29.97
C ALA A 136 -9.15 -0.09 29.49
N ALA A 137 -9.26 0.66 28.40
CA ALA A 137 -8.18 1.50 27.88
C ALA A 137 -7.79 2.61 28.88
N VAL A 138 -8.78 3.29 29.47
CA VAL A 138 -8.54 4.32 30.49
C VAL A 138 -7.89 3.71 31.74
N HIS A 139 -8.38 2.57 32.22
CA HIS A 139 -7.80 1.88 33.36
C HIS A 139 -6.37 1.42 33.09
N PHE A 140 -6.08 0.94 31.87
CA PHE A 140 -4.73 0.58 31.46
C PHE A 140 -3.80 1.80 31.47
N VAL A 141 -4.19 2.92 30.85
CA VAL A 141 -3.40 4.16 30.87
C VAL A 141 -3.17 4.65 32.30
N TYR A 142 -4.22 4.64 33.12
CA TYR A 142 -4.15 5.07 34.52
C TYR A 142 -3.19 4.19 35.34
N SER A 143 -3.29 2.86 35.22
CA SER A 143 -2.43 1.92 35.93
C SER A 143 -0.96 2.01 35.50
N VAL A 144 -0.70 2.18 34.20
CA VAL A 144 0.64 2.44 33.66
C VAL A 144 1.18 3.76 34.23
N ALA A 145 0.40 4.85 34.21
CA ALA A 145 0.81 6.13 34.76
C ALA A 145 1.13 6.06 36.27
N LEU A 146 0.29 5.36 37.05
CA LEU A 146 0.55 5.14 38.48
C LEU A 146 1.82 4.33 38.71
N SER A 147 2.06 3.26 37.95
CA SER A 147 3.27 2.45 38.09
C SER A 147 4.53 3.28 37.79
N ILE A 148 4.51 4.11 36.76
CA ILE A 148 5.59 5.04 36.42
C ILE A 148 5.78 6.04 37.55
N ALA A 149 4.71 6.66 38.04
CA ALA A 149 4.79 7.65 39.11
C ALA A 149 5.36 7.05 40.41
N ILE A 150 4.99 5.82 40.76
CA ILE A 150 5.54 5.12 41.92
C ILE A 150 7.03 4.79 41.71
N VAL A 151 7.41 4.27 40.53
CA VAL A 151 8.81 3.99 40.21
C VAL A 151 9.66 5.25 40.25
N VAL A 152 9.18 6.34 39.65
CA VAL A 152 9.84 7.65 39.70
C VAL A 152 9.93 8.12 41.14
N LYS A 153 8.84 8.15 41.91
CA LYS A 153 8.86 8.59 43.31
C LYS A 153 9.82 7.76 44.17
N THR A 154 9.84 6.44 44.00
CA THR A 154 10.75 5.54 44.70
C THR A 154 12.19 5.77 44.28
N LEU A 155 12.47 5.97 42.98
CA LEU A 155 13.79 6.36 42.49
C LEU A 155 14.20 7.71 43.09
N THR A 156 13.38 8.76 42.98
CA THR A 156 13.73 10.09 43.49
C THR A 156 13.97 10.07 45.01
N HIS A 157 13.13 9.35 45.76
CA HIS A 157 13.28 9.24 47.22
C HIS A 157 14.51 8.41 47.64
N ASN A 158 14.82 7.33 46.92
CA ASN A 158 15.92 6.42 47.28
C ASN A 158 17.27 6.85 46.67
N VAL A 159 17.25 7.66 45.62
CA VAL A 159 18.43 8.22 44.96
C VAL A 159 18.87 9.54 45.60
N SER A 160 17.94 10.32 46.19
CA SER A 160 18.28 11.50 47.00
C SER A 160 19.21 11.16 48.18
N SER A 161 19.13 9.93 48.71
CA SER A 161 20.00 9.46 49.79
C SER A 161 21.27 8.73 49.33
N ARG A 162 21.45 8.44 48.02
CA ARG A 162 22.58 7.65 47.50
C ARG A 162 23.04 8.11 46.10
N PRO A 163 24.06 9.00 45.99
CA PRO A 163 24.52 9.56 44.71
C PRO A 163 25.13 8.55 43.74
N MET A 164 25.54 7.37 44.22
CA MET A 164 26.12 6.29 43.40
C MET A 164 25.10 5.66 42.42
N LEU A 165 23.79 5.76 42.71
CA LEU A 165 22.74 5.26 41.82
C LEU A 165 22.52 6.15 40.58
N TRP A 166 22.75 7.47 40.69
CA TRP A 166 22.72 8.38 39.54
C TRP A 166 23.81 8.06 38.52
N LEU A 167 25.01 7.69 38.99
CA LEU A 167 26.09 7.24 38.11
C LEU A 167 25.72 5.95 37.37
N ALA A 168 25.14 4.97 38.06
CA ALA A 168 24.70 3.73 37.42
C ALA A 168 23.58 3.96 36.39
N ALA A 169 22.59 4.80 36.71
CA ALA A 169 21.50 5.14 35.79
C ALA A 169 22.01 5.92 34.56
N ALA A 170 22.91 6.88 34.76
CA ALA A 170 23.54 7.63 33.67
C ALA A 170 24.39 6.73 32.76
N ILE A 171 25.12 5.76 33.33
CA ILE A 171 25.87 4.75 32.57
C ILE A 171 24.92 3.86 31.75
N CYS A 172 23.80 3.40 32.34
CA CYS A 172 22.82 2.58 31.63
C CYS A 172 22.13 3.34 30.49
N ILE A 173 21.71 4.59 30.73
CA ILE A 173 21.10 5.44 29.69
C ILE A 173 22.13 5.75 28.59
N GLY A 174 23.37 6.04 28.96
CA GLY A 174 24.47 6.24 28.02
C GLY A 174 24.76 4.99 27.18
N ALA A 175 24.77 3.81 27.79
CA ALA A 175 24.96 2.53 27.10
C ALA A 175 23.81 2.23 26.15
N MET A 176 22.55 2.43 26.58
CA MET A 176 21.36 2.30 25.73
C MET A 176 21.40 3.25 24.55
N PHE A 177 21.79 4.51 24.76
CA PHE A 177 21.92 5.51 23.71
C PHE A 177 23.07 5.18 22.74
N PHE A 178 24.18 4.64 23.25
CA PHE A 178 25.31 4.18 22.43
C PHE A 178 24.93 2.98 21.56
N ILE A 179 24.19 2.01 22.12
CA ILE A 179 23.67 0.86 21.38
C ILE A 179 22.65 1.30 20.32
N ALA A 180 21.73 2.20 20.66
CA ALA A 180 20.77 2.77 19.72
C ALA A 180 21.48 3.52 18.57
N ARG A 181 22.52 4.29 18.88
CA ARG A 181 23.35 4.96 17.87
C ARG A 181 24.13 3.97 17.00
N ARG A 182 24.64 2.88 17.58
CA ARG A 182 25.28 1.81 16.80
C ARG A 182 24.30 1.12 15.86
N LEU A 183 23.09 0.79 16.33
CA LEU A 183 22.06 0.16 15.51
C LEU A 183 21.58 1.06 14.36
N VAL A 184 21.53 2.39 14.59
CA VAL A 184 21.21 3.36 13.53
C VAL A 184 22.39 3.54 12.56
N ARG A 185 23.63 3.49 13.04
CA ARG A 185 24.84 3.63 12.22
C ARG A 185 25.17 2.38 11.39
N ASP A 186 24.89 1.19 11.91
CA ASP A 186 25.04 -0.08 11.16
C ASP A 186 23.89 -0.29 10.14
N ARG A 187 22.84 0.55 10.20
CA ARG A 187 21.87 0.75 9.12
C ARG A 187 22.26 1.90 8.17
N GLY A 188 23.52 2.32 8.17
CA GLY A 188 24.09 3.14 7.11
C GLY A 188 23.99 2.44 5.74
N PRO A 189 23.93 3.20 4.64
CA PRO A 189 23.51 2.70 3.34
C PRO A 189 24.43 1.55 2.92
N ARG A 190 23.87 0.35 2.81
CA ARG A 190 24.47 -0.70 2.00
C ARG A 190 24.41 -0.18 0.56
N GLY A 191 25.50 0.45 0.16
CA GLY A 191 25.76 0.82 -1.21
C GLY A 191 25.64 -0.42 -2.09
N ILE A 192 24.93 -0.20 -3.18
CA ILE A 192 24.98 -0.93 -4.45
C ILE A 192 26.45 -1.06 -4.88
#